data_AF-D7B731-F1
#
_entry.id   AF-D7B731-F1
#
_cell.length_a   1.000
_cell.length_b   1.000
_cell.length_c   1.000
_cell.angle_alpha   90.00
_cell.angle_beta   90.00
_cell.angle_gamma   90.00
#
_symmetry.space_group_name_H-M   'P 1'
#
loop_
_entity.id
_entity.type
_entity.pdbx_description
1 polymer ?
#
loop_
_entity_poly.entity_id
_entity_poly.type
_entity_poly.pdbx_seq_one_letter_code
_entity_poly.pdbx_strand_id
1 'polypeptide(L)'
;MAKASRRGAAAGEPDDGGAGLDAPRARRPRAGAGGRWWVGVGRAVLWAFIIVVVFNGIWFPLRGGFALPDTSEEPEQSDTVTYPETAAAAFGMRFAEAYLDTADPEARLSDLAAYVPEGEAAALDVPADSLTGDNLTVVAVHVEDDHNGLVVVRADVNGQPMRLDVPVYADGESLVVSGNPALLAAPTQAGLPEGSAFETDPEAEEQLGEVLSGFFEAYAGEPAHLERYVEPGVTIAPLPENSLEFGELSDITVPTRASTGNDDVRQVAATVRWNVPASDGTDTGQITQNYLVTVVDSGSEWHVRDIQGAPRSFGG
;
A
#
# COMPACT_ATOMS: atom_id res chain seq x y z
N MET A 1 -2.78 -45.65 -63.00
CA MET A 1 -1.72 -45.39 -64.00
C MET A 1 -2.22 -44.28 -64.92
N ALA A 2 -1.86 -43.01 -64.64
CA ALA A 2 -0.78 -42.23 -65.27
C ALA A 2 -1.13 -41.86 -66.74
N LYS A 3 -1.15 -40.60 -67.21
CA LYS A 3 -0.32 -39.39 -66.98
C LYS A 3 -1.16 -38.13 -67.32
N ALA A 4 -1.18 -37.06 -66.52
CA ALA A 4 -0.20 -35.96 -66.41
C ALA A 4 -0.03 -35.15 -67.71
N SER A 5 -0.59 -33.93 -67.82
CA SER A 5 -0.14 -32.60 -67.31
C SER A 5 0.89 -31.87 -68.19
N ARG A 6 0.56 -30.65 -68.65
CA ARG A 6 1.33 -29.41 -68.37
C ARG A 6 0.66 -28.15 -68.96
N ARG A 7 0.64 -27.09 -68.13
CA ARG A 7 0.23 -25.69 -68.41
C ARG A 7 1.35 -24.88 -69.05
N GLY A 8 0.97 -23.83 -69.80
CA GLY A 8 1.78 -22.65 -70.08
C GLY A 8 1.01 -21.61 -70.90
N ALA A 9 0.70 -20.45 -70.31
CA ALA A 9 0.19 -19.21 -70.92
C ALA A 9 0.10 -18.15 -69.79
N ALA A 10 0.32 -16.85 -69.95
CA ALA A 10 0.81 -16.03 -71.05
C ALA A 10 1.22 -14.66 -70.46
N ALA A 11 2.15 -13.99 -71.13
CA ALA A 11 2.39 -12.55 -71.05
C ALA A 11 1.41 -11.80 -71.99
N GLY A 12 1.29 -10.47 -71.84
CA GLY A 12 0.96 -9.61 -72.99
C GLY A 12 0.11 -8.38 -72.70
N GLU A 13 0.77 -7.22 -72.77
CA GLU A 13 0.23 -5.85 -72.98
C GLU A 13 -0.65 -5.70 -74.23
N PRO A 14 -1.31 -4.54 -74.43
CA PRO A 14 -0.74 -3.44 -75.25
C PRO A 14 -0.96 -2.05 -74.59
N ASP A 15 0.00 -1.12 -74.59
CA ASP A 15 0.52 -0.28 -75.70
C ASP A 15 -0.43 0.85 -76.11
N ASP A 16 0.01 2.10 -75.92
CA ASP A 16 -0.08 3.13 -76.96
C ASP A 16 0.72 4.40 -76.60
N GLY A 17 1.82 4.60 -77.32
CA GLY A 17 1.95 5.78 -78.18
C GLY A 17 2.57 7.07 -77.63
N GLY A 18 3.74 7.43 -78.18
CA GLY A 18 3.94 8.83 -78.63
C GLY A 18 5.23 9.56 -78.25
N ALA A 19 6.35 9.13 -78.84
CA ALA A 19 7.52 9.87 -79.33
C ALA A 19 7.79 11.36 -78.95
N GLY A 20 9.06 11.68 -78.65
CA GLY A 20 9.64 13.01 -78.92
C GLY A 20 10.90 13.35 -78.12
N LEU A 21 12.07 13.27 -78.77
CA LEU A 21 13.42 13.59 -78.25
C LEU A 21 13.69 15.11 -78.23
N ASP A 22 14.38 15.60 -77.19
CA ASP A 22 15.54 16.54 -77.22
C ASP A 22 15.63 17.46 -75.98
N ALA A 23 16.84 17.58 -75.41
CA ALA A 23 17.23 18.54 -74.36
C ALA A 23 18.24 19.55 -74.97
N PRO A 24 18.33 20.83 -74.52
CA PRO A 24 19.10 21.15 -73.29
C PRO A 24 18.77 22.46 -72.50
N ARG A 25 19.13 22.41 -71.21
CA ARG A 25 19.53 23.43 -70.19
C ARG A 25 19.25 24.95 -70.39
N ALA A 26 18.63 25.55 -69.36
CA ALA A 26 18.98 26.88 -68.80
C ALA A 26 18.66 26.97 -67.29
N ARG A 27 19.48 27.73 -66.54
CA ARG A 27 19.52 27.82 -65.06
C ARG A 27 18.67 28.98 -64.48
N ARG A 28 17.94 28.67 -63.38
CA ARG A 28 17.57 29.43 -62.14
C ARG A 28 16.95 30.86 -62.24
N PRO A 29 15.91 31.16 -61.43
CA PRO A 29 16.06 31.62 -60.02
C PRO A 29 15.07 30.90 -59.06
N ARG A 30 15.43 30.55 -57.81
CA ARG A 30 15.54 31.31 -56.54
C ARG A 30 14.24 31.33 -55.71
N ALA A 31 14.32 30.57 -54.61
CA ALA A 31 13.72 30.73 -53.28
C ALA A 31 12.21 31.01 -53.13
N GLY A 32 11.50 30.01 -52.61
CA GLY A 32 10.31 30.16 -51.78
C GLY A 32 10.52 29.38 -50.49
N ALA A 33 10.78 30.11 -49.40
CA ALA A 33 10.85 29.59 -48.05
C ALA A 33 9.44 29.36 -47.50
N GLY A 34 9.28 28.31 -46.70
CA GLY A 34 8.07 28.09 -45.90
C GLY A 34 7.83 26.62 -45.65
N GLY A 35 7.99 26.17 -44.40
CA GLY A 35 7.44 24.88 -43.98
C GLY A 35 8.29 24.01 -43.06
N ARG A 36 9.55 24.37 -42.75
CA ARG A 36 10.41 23.52 -41.90
C ARG A 36 10.51 23.95 -40.42
N TRP A 37 9.92 25.08 -40.01
CA TRP A 37 9.98 25.48 -38.58
C TRP A 37 9.05 24.66 -37.70
N TRP A 38 7.87 24.26 -38.18
CA TRP A 38 6.84 23.65 -37.32
C TRP A 38 7.26 22.30 -36.75
N VAL A 39 8.22 21.62 -37.41
CA VAL A 39 8.82 20.37 -36.90
C VAL A 39 9.77 20.62 -35.72
N GLY A 40 10.36 21.82 -35.61
CA GLY A 40 11.24 22.19 -34.50
C GLY A 40 10.48 22.47 -33.20
N VAL A 41 9.36 23.18 -33.29
CA VAL A 41 8.53 23.52 -32.11
C VAL A 41 7.86 22.27 -31.52
N GLY A 42 7.35 21.37 -32.37
CA GLY A 42 6.75 20.11 -31.91
C GLY A 42 7.74 19.22 -31.16
N ARG A 43 9.01 19.16 -31.58
CA ARG A 43 10.04 18.39 -30.87
C ARG A 43 10.47 19.06 -29.57
N ALA A 44 10.51 20.38 -29.48
CA ALA A 44 10.82 21.08 -28.24
C ALA A 44 9.75 20.85 -27.18
N VAL A 45 8.46 20.87 -27.56
CA VAL A 45 7.35 20.55 -26.65
C VAL A 45 7.35 19.08 -26.26
N LEU A 46 7.64 18.17 -27.20
CA LEU A 46 7.77 16.74 -26.90
C LEU A 46 8.93 16.47 -25.95
N TRP A 47 10.10 17.09 -26.16
CA TRP A 47 11.25 16.97 -25.26
C TRP A 47 10.96 17.59 -23.89
N ALA A 48 10.30 18.74 -23.82
CA ALA A 48 9.88 19.34 -22.57
C ALA A 48 8.87 18.44 -21.81
N PHE A 49 7.92 17.84 -22.51
CA PHE A 49 6.97 16.88 -21.92
C PHE A 49 7.67 15.61 -21.42
N ILE A 50 8.61 15.05 -22.20
CA ILE A 50 9.41 13.90 -21.77
C ILE A 50 10.25 14.25 -20.53
N ILE A 51 10.90 15.40 -20.49
CA ILE A 51 11.69 15.84 -19.33
C ILE A 51 10.80 15.99 -18.09
N VAL A 52 9.60 16.57 -18.24
CA VAL A 52 8.64 16.71 -17.12
C VAL A 52 8.13 15.34 -16.66
N VAL A 53 7.82 14.41 -17.56
CA VAL A 53 7.38 13.05 -17.18
C VAL A 53 8.51 12.26 -16.51
N VAL A 54 9.77 12.45 -16.94
CA VAL A 54 10.93 11.83 -16.29
C VAL A 54 11.19 12.44 -14.90
N PHE A 55 11.04 13.75 -14.73
CA PHE A 55 11.25 14.39 -13.42
C PHE A 55 10.08 14.18 -12.44
N ASN A 56 8.84 14.08 -12.93
CA ASN A 56 7.65 13.90 -12.08
C ASN A 56 7.21 12.43 -11.94
N GLY A 57 7.74 11.52 -12.76
CA GLY A 57 7.37 10.09 -12.78
C GLY A 57 8.25 9.19 -11.91
N ILE A 58 9.21 9.73 -11.18
CA ILE A 58 10.08 8.98 -10.24
C ILE A 58 9.61 9.22 -8.80
N TRP A 59 8.31 9.04 -8.55
CA TRP A 59 7.81 8.81 -7.20
C TRP A 59 7.05 7.49 -7.17
N PHE A 60 7.86 6.43 -7.08
CA PHE A 60 7.52 5.06 -6.60
C PHE A 60 6.47 4.26 -7.43
N PRO A 61 6.74 2.98 -7.75
CA PRO A 61 6.91 2.00 -6.68
C PRO A 61 7.94 0.87 -6.87
N LEU A 62 8.48 0.44 -5.72
CA LEU A 62 8.88 -0.93 -5.32
C LEU A 62 10.27 -1.48 -5.74
N ARG A 63 11.13 -1.54 -4.71
CA ARG A 63 11.89 -2.72 -4.22
C ARG A 63 12.27 -3.80 -5.25
N GLY A 64 13.59 -4.03 -5.39
CA GLY A 64 14.13 -5.37 -5.68
C GLY A 64 15.21 -5.44 -6.75
N GLY A 65 16.46 -5.24 -6.31
CA GLY A 65 17.69 -5.88 -6.81
C GLY A 65 17.90 -6.09 -8.32
N PHE A 66 18.83 -5.31 -8.89
CA PHE A 66 19.92 -5.86 -9.70
C PHE A 66 21.18 -5.00 -9.49
N ALA A 67 22.18 -5.60 -8.85
CA ALA A 67 23.51 -5.05 -8.73
C ALA A 67 24.23 -5.14 -10.08
N LEU A 68 24.74 -4.01 -10.56
CA LEU A 68 25.85 -3.94 -11.51
C LEU A 68 26.87 -2.98 -10.90
N PRO A 69 28.13 -3.38 -10.73
CA PRO A 69 29.16 -2.49 -10.24
C PRO A 69 29.71 -1.71 -11.43
N ASP A 70 29.57 -0.40 -11.46
CA ASP A 70 30.44 0.42 -12.29
C ASP A 70 30.70 1.80 -11.66
N THR A 71 31.99 1.96 -11.38
CA THR A 71 32.79 3.19 -11.41
C THR A 71 32.48 4.28 -10.37
N SER A 72 33.44 4.41 -9.46
CA SER A 72 33.64 5.52 -8.54
C SER A 72 33.56 6.88 -9.23
N GLU A 73 32.42 7.55 -9.10
CA GLU A 73 32.38 9.00 -8.95
C GLU A 73 31.96 9.25 -7.50
N GLU A 74 32.88 9.83 -6.73
CA GLU A 74 32.64 10.27 -5.36
C GLU A 74 31.48 11.27 -5.41
N PRO A 75 30.30 10.97 -4.82
CA PRO A 75 29.24 11.95 -4.77
C PRO A 75 29.72 13.04 -3.82
N GLU A 76 29.79 14.28 -4.31
CA GLU A 76 29.78 15.42 -3.41
C GLU A 76 28.51 15.30 -2.58
N GLN A 77 28.69 14.93 -1.30
CA GLN A 77 27.64 14.96 -0.30
C GLN A 77 27.18 16.41 -0.22
N SER A 78 26.14 16.71 -0.99
CA SER A 78 25.26 17.80 -0.62
C SER A 78 24.64 17.31 0.68
N ASP A 79 25.14 17.79 1.81
CA ASP A 79 24.57 17.53 3.14
C ASP A 79 23.15 18.12 3.14
N THR A 80 22.19 17.38 2.58
CA THR A 80 20.78 17.64 2.81
C THR A 80 20.55 17.22 4.26
N VAL A 81 20.47 18.21 5.14
CA VAL A 81 20.14 18.01 6.56
C VAL A 81 18.71 17.49 6.60
N THR A 82 18.56 16.18 6.79
CA THR A 82 17.24 15.55 6.93
C THR A 82 16.83 15.60 8.39
N TYR A 83 15.61 16.04 8.68
CA TYR A 83 15.06 16.08 10.03
C TYR A 83 15.11 14.68 10.70
N PRO A 84 15.60 14.57 11.95
CA PRO A 84 15.82 13.27 12.60
C PRO A 84 14.53 12.70 13.21
N GLU A 85 13.60 12.23 12.38
CA GLU A 85 12.26 11.78 12.79
C GLU A 85 12.24 10.76 13.93
N THR A 86 13.08 9.73 13.89
CA THR A 86 13.11 8.67 14.92
C THR A 86 13.60 9.21 16.26
N ALA A 87 14.62 10.07 16.25
CA ALA A 87 15.14 10.69 17.48
C ALA A 87 14.11 11.67 18.05
N ALA A 88 13.48 12.49 17.19
CA ALA A 88 12.41 13.39 17.58
C ALA A 88 11.21 12.65 18.19
N ALA A 89 10.78 11.52 17.61
CA ALA A 89 9.72 10.69 18.14
C ALA A 89 10.03 10.21 19.57
N ALA A 90 11.22 9.63 19.79
CA ALA A 90 11.63 9.17 21.10
C ALA A 90 11.75 10.31 22.11
N PHE A 91 12.30 11.45 21.70
CA PHE A 91 12.42 12.66 22.52
C PHE A 91 11.06 13.23 22.93
N GLY A 92 10.14 13.40 21.97
CA GLY A 92 8.79 13.90 22.21
C GLY A 92 7.95 12.96 23.08
N MET A 93 8.15 11.64 22.96
CA MET A 93 7.53 10.66 23.86
C MET A 93 7.95 10.86 25.31
N ARG A 94 9.27 10.99 25.57
CA ARG A 94 9.80 11.20 26.92
C ARG A 94 9.38 12.53 27.53
N PHE A 95 9.35 13.58 26.70
CA PHE A 95 8.77 14.85 27.09
C PHE A 95 7.29 14.70 27.49
N ALA A 96 6.49 13.97 26.70
CA ALA A 96 5.07 13.78 26.97
C ALA A 96 4.82 13.01 28.29
N GLU A 97 5.65 12.01 28.60
CA GLU A 97 5.64 11.30 29.89
C GLU A 97 5.79 12.30 31.06
N ALA A 98 6.81 13.16 31.01
CA ALA A 98 7.05 14.17 32.05
C ALA A 98 5.97 15.27 32.07
N TYR A 99 5.52 15.73 30.92
CA TYR A 99 4.55 16.83 30.83
C TYR A 99 3.19 16.45 31.42
N LEU A 100 2.74 15.21 31.18
CA LEU A 100 1.41 14.72 31.59
C LEU A 100 1.37 14.15 33.01
N ASP A 101 2.50 13.93 33.68
CA ASP A 101 2.55 13.51 35.08
C ASP A 101 2.59 14.74 36.01
N THR A 102 1.43 15.18 36.50
CA THR A 102 1.32 16.39 37.35
C THR A 102 1.23 16.09 38.85
N ALA A 103 1.57 14.88 39.29
CA ALA A 103 1.49 14.48 40.69
C ALA A 103 2.52 15.20 41.59
N ASP A 104 3.72 15.48 41.05
CA ASP A 104 4.78 16.22 41.75
C ASP A 104 5.28 17.40 40.89
N PRO A 105 4.80 18.63 41.12
CA PRO A 105 5.16 19.80 40.31
C PRO A 105 6.65 20.14 40.32
N GLU A 106 7.35 19.95 41.45
CA GLU A 106 8.77 20.31 41.57
C GLU A 106 9.64 19.30 40.80
N ALA A 107 9.39 18.00 41.00
CA ALA A 107 10.08 16.95 40.24
C ALA A 107 9.81 17.09 38.74
N ARG A 108 8.55 17.31 38.37
CA ARG A 108 8.12 17.50 36.98
C ARG A 108 8.82 18.67 36.29
N LEU A 109 8.90 19.84 36.94
CA LEU A 109 9.58 21.00 36.36
C LEU A 109 11.09 20.75 36.18
N SER A 110 11.71 20.01 37.11
CA SER A 110 13.10 19.58 36.98
C SER A 110 13.29 18.64 35.79
N ASP A 111 12.38 17.70 35.58
CA ASP A 111 12.43 16.76 34.45
C ASP A 111 12.21 17.47 33.12
N LEU A 112 11.24 18.40 33.06
CA LEU A 112 10.94 19.20 31.86
C LEU A 112 12.11 20.10 31.43
N ALA A 113 12.96 20.54 32.36
CA ALA A 113 14.13 21.36 32.05
C ALA A 113 15.14 20.68 31.12
N ALA A 114 15.14 19.35 31.02
CA ALA A 114 16.00 18.61 30.09
C ALA A 114 15.52 18.69 28.63
N TYR A 115 14.27 19.12 28.39
CA TYR A 115 13.63 19.08 27.07
C TYR A 115 13.43 20.46 26.45
N VAL A 116 13.65 21.54 27.19
CA VAL A 116 13.37 22.92 26.77
C VAL A 116 14.63 23.76 26.81
N PRO A 117 14.67 24.94 26.16
CA PRO A 117 15.79 25.85 26.31
C PRO A 117 16.00 26.26 27.78
N GLU A 118 17.24 26.59 28.14
CA GLU A 118 17.59 26.96 29.51
C GLU A 118 16.70 28.10 30.03
N GLY A 119 16.03 27.88 31.15
CA GLY A 119 15.14 28.84 31.79
C GLY A 119 13.68 28.83 31.31
N GLU A 120 13.32 28.02 30.30
CA GLU A 120 11.97 28.03 29.71
C GLU A 120 11.00 26.99 30.32
N ALA A 121 11.47 26.09 31.20
CA ALA A 121 10.60 25.03 31.78
C ALA A 121 9.38 25.57 32.53
N ALA A 122 9.49 26.75 33.14
CA ALA A 122 8.38 27.42 33.82
C ALA A 122 7.24 27.84 32.87
N ALA A 123 7.50 27.97 31.55
CA ALA A 123 6.46 28.26 30.56
C ALA A 123 5.52 27.07 30.30
N LEU A 124 5.93 25.86 30.73
CA LEU A 124 5.17 24.62 30.64
C LEU A 124 4.48 24.26 31.97
N ASP A 125 4.45 25.18 32.93
CA ASP A 125 3.83 24.91 34.21
C ASP A 125 2.31 24.76 34.09
N VAL A 126 1.77 23.75 34.75
CA VAL A 126 0.34 23.45 34.82
C VAL A 126 0.00 23.11 36.27
N PRO A 127 -1.26 23.25 36.69
CA PRO A 127 -1.64 22.98 38.08
C PRO A 127 -1.31 21.53 38.50
N ALA A 128 -0.95 21.34 39.76
CA ALA A 128 -0.79 20.01 40.35
C ALA A 128 -2.09 19.20 40.19
N ASP A 129 -1.95 17.89 39.98
CA ASP A 129 -3.05 16.93 39.82
C ASP A 129 -4.04 17.30 38.68
N SER A 130 -3.63 18.12 37.71
CA SER A 130 -4.49 18.55 36.61
C SER A 130 -4.49 17.60 35.42
N LEU A 131 -3.38 16.87 35.22
CA LEU A 131 -3.17 15.93 34.13
C LEU A 131 -2.57 14.62 34.67
N THR A 132 -3.03 13.52 34.09
CA THR A 132 -2.44 12.18 34.21
C THR A 132 -2.51 11.54 32.83
N GLY A 133 -1.38 11.13 32.28
CA GLY A 133 -1.29 10.47 30.98
C GLY A 133 -1.01 8.97 31.13
N ASP A 134 -1.87 8.15 30.54
CA ASP A 134 -1.68 6.70 30.42
C ASP A 134 -1.65 6.28 28.93
N ASN A 135 -1.14 5.07 28.64
CA ASN A 135 -1.11 4.50 27.28
C ASN A 135 -0.50 5.40 26.20
N LEU A 136 0.57 6.13 26.54
CA LEU A 136 1.23 7.05 25.62
C LEU A 136 1.85 6.30 24.44
N THR A 137 1.67 6.80 23.22
CA THR A 137 2.31 6.26 22.01
C THR A 137 2.45 7.34 20.94
N VAL A 138 3.64 7.44 20.33
CA VAL A 138 3.85 8.30 19.16
C VAL A 138 3.18 7.67 17.94
N VAL A 139 2.31 8.43 17.27
CA VAL A 139 1.57 7.97 16.09
C VAL A 139 1.99 8.64 14.79
N ALA A 140 2.65 9.80 14.88
CA ALA A 140 3.18 10.50 13.72
C ALA A 140 4.28 11.48 14.14
N VAL A 141 5.15 11.79 13.20
CA VAL A 141 6.00 12.98 13.21
C VAL A 141 5.66 13.74 11.94
N HIS A 142 5.14 14.96 12.07
CA HIS A 142 4.93 15.85 10.94
C HIS A 142 6.16 16.73 10.79
N VAL A 143 6.96 16.49 9.76
CA VAL A 143 8.13 17.31 9.45
C VAL A 143 7.67 18.56 8.69
N GLU A 144 7.95 19.73 9.24
CA GLU A 144 7.63 21.02 8.63
C GLU A 144 8.80 21.50 7.75
N ASP A 145 10.03 21.35 8.23
CA ASP A 145 11.27 21.65 7.51
C ASP A 145 12.46 20.84 8.06
N ASP A 146 13.68 21.14 7.59
CA ASP A 146 14.92 20.43 7.96
C ASP A 146 15.22 20.45 9.47
N HIS A 147 14.62 21.38 10.23
CA HIS A 147 14.86 21.59 11.65
C HIS A 147 13.60 21.48 12.51
N ASN A 148 12.40 21.66 11.96
CA ASN A 148 11.16 21.72 12.72
C ASN A 148 10.27 20.51 12.42
N GLY A 149 9.79 19.88 13.49
CA GLY A 149 8.79 18.83 13.40
C GLY A 149 7.78 18.90 14.55
N LEU A 150 6.63 18.28 14.32
CA LEU A 150 5.57 18.12 15.31
C LEU A 150 5.42 16.63 15.64
N VAL A 151 5.77 16.26 16.86
CA VAL A 151 5.59 14.89 17.35
C VAL A 151 4.18 14.75 17.88
N VAL A 152 3.43 13.78 17.33
CA VAL A 152 2.05 13.53 17.68
C VAL A 152 1.98 12.31 18.59
N VAL A 153 1.63 12.54 19.85
CA VAL A 153 1.48 11.50 20.88
C VAL A 153 -0.01 11.27 21.14
N ARG A 154 -0.46 10.01 21.11
CA ARG A 154 -1.76 9.62 21.66
C ARG A 154 -1.59 9.21 23.10
N ALA A 155 -2.53 9.58 23.95
CA ALA A 155 -2.56 9.22 25.35
C ALA A 155 -4.00 9.19 25.85
N ASP A 156 -4.25 8.43 26.91
CA ASP A 156 -5.43 8.60 27.75
C ASP A 156 -5.11 9.65 28.80
N VAL A 157 -5.61 10.87 28.62
CA VAL A 157 -5.40 11.98 29.55
C VAL A 157 -6.60 12.10 30.47
N ASN A 158 -6.37 11.93 31.77
CA ASN A 158 -7.43 11.88 32.80
C ASN A 158 -8.51 10.83 32.46
N GLY A 159 -8.09 9.69 31.88
CA GLY A 159 -8.98 8.62 31.44
C GLY A 159 -9.78 8.90 30.17
N GLN A 160 -9.45 9.95 29.41
CA GLN A 160 -10.08 10.25 28.12
C GLN A 160 -9.05 10.20 26.99
N PRO A 161 -9.37 9.60 25.83
CA PRO A 161 -8.45 9.53 24.71
C PRO A 161 -8.23 10.92 24.12
N MET A 162 -6.97 11.34 24.08
CA MET A 162 -6.54 12.64 23.56
C MET A 162 -5.28 12.49 22.69
N ARG A 163 -4.91 13.60 22.05
CA ARG A 163 -3.70 13.75 21.27
C ARG A 163 -2.91 14.93 21.85
N LEU A 164 -1.62 14.75 22.12
CA LEU A 164 -0.69 15.79 22.50
C LEU A 164 0.28 16.06 21.34
N ASP A 165 0.29 17.29 20.87
CA ASP A 165 1.18 17.76 19.82
C ASP A 165 2.38 18.47 20.45
N VAL A 166 3.58 17.92 20.24
CA VAL A 166 4.83 18.40 20.83
C VAL A 166 5.70 19.00 19.72
N PRO A 167 5.88 20.33 19.68
CA PRO A 167 6.76 20.96 18.70
C PRO A 167 8.22 20.69 19.08
N VAL A 168 8.98 20.08 18.18
CA VAL A 168 10.38 19.71 18.38
C VAL A 168 11.24 20.38 17.32
N TYR A 169 12.30 21.04 17.77
CA TYR A 169 13.35 21.61 16.94
C TYR A 169 14.60 20.74 17.02
N ALA A 170 15.25 20.55 15.88
CA ALA A 170 16.47 19.76 15.71
C ALA A 170 17.60 20.61 15.15
N ASP A 171 18.77 20.52 15.78
CA ASP A 171 20.03 21.07 15.28
C ASP A 171 21.12 19.99 15.35
N GLY A 172 21.37 19.35 14.21
CA GLY A 172 22.18 18.14 14.13
C GLY A 172 21.58 17.00 14.98
N GLU A 173 22.32 16.55 15.98
CA GLU A 173 21.88 15.51 16.93
C GLU A 173 21.15 16.10 18.16
N SER A 174 21.08 17.43 18.29
CA SER A 174 20.45 18.10 19.42
C SER A 174 18.96 18.30 19.18
N LEU A 175 18.15 18.04 20.20
CA LEU A 175 16.69 18.19 20.15
C LEU A 175 16.21 19.06 21.31
N VAL A 176 15.20 19.88 21.03
CA VAL A 176 14.56 20.72 22.04
C VAL A 176 13.08 20.89 21.70
N VAL A 177 12.23 20.97 22.72
CA VAL A 177 10.83 21.39 22.57
C VAL A 177 10.83 22.89 22.30
N SER A 178 10.35 23.28 21.13
CA SER A 178 10.43 24.65 20.63
C SER A 178 9.24 25.54 21.00
N GLY A 179 8.24 24.99 21.70
CA GLY A 179 7.08 25.75 22.16
C GLY A 179 6.12 24.92 23.02
N ASN A 180 5.01 25.54 23.44
CA ASN A 180 4.02 24.88 24.27
C ASN A 180 3.33 23.74 23.51
N PRO A 181 3.20 22.55 24.11
CA PRO A 181 2.49 21.46 23.50
C PRO A 181 0.97 21.74 23.49
N ALA A 182 0.26 21.18 22.52
CA ALA A 182 -1.18 21.34 22.38
C ALA A 182 -1.92 20.04 22.68
N LEU A 183 -2.85 20.08 23.63
CA LEU A 183 -3.74 18.96 23.94
C LEU A 183 -5.03 19.08 23.12
N LEU A 184 -5.30 18.08 22.30
CA LEU A 184 -6.40 18.02 21.34
C LEU A 184 -7.25 16.77 21.57
N ALA A 185 -8.52 16.84 21.15
CA ALA A 185 -9.39 15.67 21.17
C ALA A 185 -8.85 14.55 20.26
N ALA A 186 -9.09 13.29 20.62
CA ALA A 186 -8.84 12.17 19.72
C ALA A 186 -9.68 12.33 18.42
N PRO A 187 -9.17 11.83 17.27
CA PRO A 187 -9.93 11.82 16.03
C PRO A 187 -11.29 11.14 16.19
N THR A 188 -12.33 11.72 15.59
CA THR A 188 -13.66 11.10 15.60
C THR A 188 -13.67 9.84 14.75
N GLN A 189 -14.53 8.90 15.12
CA GLN A 189 -14.75 7.69 14.32
C GLN A 189 -15.19 8.06 12.89
N ALA A 190 -14.57 7.44 11.90
CA ALA A 190 -14.98 7.57 10.51
C ALA A 190 -16.27 6.77 10.26
N GLY A 191 -17.16 7.31 9.42
CA GLY A 191 -18.26 6.55 8.87
C GLY A 191 -17.76 5.59 7.78
N LEU A 192 -18.28 4.37 7.75
CA LEU A 192 -18.05 3.46 6.64
C LEU A 192 -19.06 3.76 5.51
N PRO A 193 -18.62 3.82 4.23
CA PRO A 193 -19.55 3.90 3.12
C PRO A 193 -20.40 2.62 3.05
N GLU A 194 -21.63 2.73 2.54
CA GLU A 194 -22.48 1.56 2.28
C GLU A 194 -21.80 0.59 1.31
N GLY A 195 -21.99 -0.72 1.54
CA GLY A 195 -21.47 -1.78 0.69
C GLY A 195 -22.07 -1.71 -0.72
N SER A 196 -21.28 -2.10 -1.72
CA SER A 196 -21.77 -2.26 -3.09
C SER A 196 -22.35 -3.66 -3.24
N ALA A 197 -23.65 -3.76 -3.54
CA ALA A 197 -24.26 -5.04 -3.88
C ALA A 197 -23.68 -5.61 -5.18
N PHE A 198 -23.51 -6.92 -5.22
CA PHE A 198 -23.07 -7.67 -6.39
C PHE A 198 -23.98 -8.88 -6.60
N GLU A 199 -24.00 -9.40 -7.83
CA GLU A 199 -24.77 -10.61 -8.15
C GLU A 199 -24.01 -11.84 -7.64
N THR A 200 -24.72 -12.72 -6.92
CA THR A 200 -24.17 -13.92 -6.30
C THR A 200 -24.50 -15.18 -7.10
N ASP A 201 -23.66 -16.20 -6.96
CA ASP A 201 -23.83 -17.50 -7.61
C ASP A 201 -24.06 -18.60 -6.56
N PRO A 202 -25.33 -19.02 -6.34
CA PRO A 202 -25.66 -19.99 -5.30
C PRO A 202 -25.15 -21.41 -5.61
N GLU A 203 -24.97 -21.76 -6.90
CA GLU A 203 -24.46 -23.09 -7.25
C GLU A 203 -22.97 -23.20 -6.88
N ALA A 204 -22.19 -22.15 -7.18
CA ALA A 204 -20.80 -22.09 -6.75
C ALA A 204 -20.67 -22.00 -5.21
N GLU A 205 -21.60 -21.32 -4.55
CA GLU A 205 -21.67 -21.23 -3.09
C GLU A 205 -21.82 -22.61 -2.43
N GLU A 206 -22.76 -23.43 -2.91
CA GLU A 206 -22.96 -24.80 -2.41
C GLU A 206 -21.72 -25.68 -2.61
N GLN A 207 -21.08 -25.60 -3.79
CA GLN A 207 -19.87 -26.38 -4.10
C GLN A 207 -18.68 -25.96 -3.22
N LEU A 208 -18.52 -24.65 -2.99
CA LEU A 208 -17.41 -24.11 -2.21
C LEU A 208 -17.62 -24.28 -0.70
N GLY A 209 -18.85 -24.45 -0.21
CA GLY A 209 -19.12 -24.63 1.21
C GLY A 209 -18.34 -25.80 1.84
N GLU A 210 -18.32 -26.96 1.17
CA GLU A 210 -17.56 -28.14 1.65
C GLU A 210 -16.05 -27.93 1.50
N VAL A 211 -15.60 -27.39 0.37
CA VAL A 211 -14.18 -27.15 0.08
C VAL A 211 -13.58 -26.16 1.08
N LEU A 212 -14.27 -25.06 1.36
CA LEU A 212 -13.80 -24.04 2.30
C LEU A 212 -13.89 -24.51 3.75
N SER A 213 -14.90 -25.29 4.13
CA SER A 213 -14.96 -25.88 5.48
C SER A 213 -13.75 -26.78 5.73
N GLY A 214 -13.46 -27.68 4.79
CA GLY A 214 -12.30 -28.56 4.88
C GLY A 214 -10.96 -27.81 4.83
N PHE A 215 -10.87 -26.76 3.99
CA PHE A 215 -9.70 -25.88 3.96
C PHE A 215 -9.46 -25.22 5.31
N PHE A 216 -10.48 -24.62 5.94
CA PHE A 216 -10.33 -23.92 7.23
C PHE A 216 -10.04 -24.87 8.40
N GLU A 217 -10.57 -26.10 8.36
CA GLU A 217 -10.21 -27.17 9.29
C GLU A 217 -8.72 -27.54 9.18
N ALA A 218 -8.22 -27.75 7.96
CA ALA A 218 -6.80 -28.03 7.73
C ALA A 218 -5.89 -26.82 8.00
N TYR A 219 -6.39 -25.61 7.76
CA TYR A 219 -5.67 -24.35 7.95
C TYR A 219 -5.35 -24.07 9.43
N ALA A 220 -6.24 -24.49 10.35
CA ALA A 220 -6.09 -24.25 11.78
C ALA A 220 -5.67 -25.49 12.58
N GLY A 221 -6.16 -26.67 12.21
CA GLY A 221 -5.98 -27.90 13.00
C GLY A 221 -5.01 -28.91 12.38
N GLU A 222 -5.17 -29.21 11.09
CA GLU A 222 -4.42 -30.28 10.42
C GLU A 222 -3.62 -29.80 9.20
N PRO A 223 -2.50 -29.05 9.39
CA PRO A 223 -1.73 -28.47 8.29
C PRO A 223 -1.21 -29.49 7.27
N ALA A 224 -1.01 -30.74 7.70
CA ALA A 224 -0.59 -31.84 6.82
C ALA A 224 -1.61 -32.15 5.70
N HIS A 225 -2.88 -31.74 5.87
CA HIS A 225 -3.93 -31.89 4.89
C HIS A 225 -4.21 -30.61 4.11
N LEU A 226 -3.55 -29.48 4.40
CA LEU A 226 -3.85 -28.20 3.77
C LEU A 226 -3.61 -28.22 2.25
N GLU A 227 -2.55 -28.90 1.80
CA GLU A 227 -2.15 -28.98 0.39
C GLU A 227 -3.24 -29.54 -0.54
N ARG A 228 -4.20 -30.33 -0.02
CA ARG A 228 -5.29 -30.90 -0.84
C ARG A 228 -6.30 -29.84 -1.29
N TYR A 229 -6.42 -28.75 -0.54
CA TYR A 229 -7.39 -27.69 -0.79
C TYR A 229 -6.75 -26.50 -1.52
N VAL A 230 -5.42 -26.47 -1.59
CA VAL A 230 -4.64 -25.37 -2.19
C VAL A 230 -4.36 -25.68 -3.65
N GLU A 231 -4.39 -24.66 -4.50
CA GLU A 231 -4.07 -24.79 -5.92
C GLU A 231 -2.66 -25.38 -6.11
N PRO A 232 -2.45 -26.34 -7.03
CA PRO A 232 -1.13 -26.93 -7.25
C PRO A 232 -0.05 -25.88 -7.54
N GLY A 233 1.03 -25.92 -6.74
CA GLY A 233 2.15 -24.98 -6.86
C GLY A 233 2.00 -23.68 -6.08
N VAL A 234 0.86 -23.48 -5.41
CA VAL A 234 0.65 -22.40 -4.44
C VAL A 234 0.98 -22.92 -3.04
N THR A 235 1.47 -22.04 -2.16
CA THR A 235 1.72 -22.34 -0.75
C THR A 235 1.01 -21.33 0.12
N ILE A 236 0.20 -21.81 1.06
CA ILE A 236 -0.46 -21.00 2.09
C ILE A 236 0.09 -21.44 3.42
N ALA A 237 0.60 -20.49 4.22
CA ALA A 237 1.08 -20.77 5.56
C ALA A 237 -0.12 -21.07 6.48
N PRO A 238 -0.16 -22.21 7.17
CA PRO A 238 -1.22 -22.51 8.13
C PRO A 238 -1.14 -21.57 9.35
N LEU A 239 -2.20 -21.54 10.15
CA LEU A 239 -2.13 -20.94 11.48
C LEU A 239 -1.15 -21.73 12.37
N PRO A 240 -0.51 -21.07 13.35
CA PRO A 240 0.26 -21.77 14.38
C PRO A 240 -0.60 -22.83 15.08
N GLU A 241 -0.02 -24.00 15.36
CA GLU A 241 -0.72 -25.09 16.03
C GLU A 241 -1.32 -24.65 17.38
N ASN A 242 -2.52 -25.12 17.69
CA ASN A 242 -3.26 -24.81 18.92
C ASN A 242 -3.55 -23.30 19.13
N SER A 243 -3.52 -22.50 18.07
CA SER A 243 -3.92 -21.08 18.16
C SER A 243 -5.43 -20.91 18.10
N LEU A 244 -6.09 -21.63 17.18
CA LEU A 244 -7.53 -21.63 16.95
C LEU A 244 -7.97 -23.02 16.49
N GLU A 245 -9.21 -23.39 16.78
CA GLU A 245 -9.86 -24.59 16.26
C GLU A 245 -11.01 -24.17 15.34
N PHE A 246 -11.14 -24.84 14.20
CA PHE A 246 -12.27 -24.61 13.29
C PHE A 246 -13.58 -24.96 13.99
N GLY A 247 -14.49 -23.98 14.07
CA GLY A 247 -15.84 -24.18 14.59
C GLY A 247 -16.82 -24.43 13.44
N GLU A 248 -17.02 -23.41 12.60
CA GLU A 248 -17.88 -23.51 11.42
C GLU A 248 -17.55 -22.43 10.37
N LEU A 249 -17.90 -22.73 9.11
CA LEU A 249 -18.08 -21.73 8.08
C LEU A 249 -19.52 -21.21 8.18
N SER A 250 -19.68 -20.02 8.77
CA SER A 250 -20.99 -19.47 9.13
C SER A 250 -21.70 -18.73 7.99
N ASP A 251 -20.94 -18.18 7.04
CA ASP A 251 -21.47 -17.50 5.87
C ASP A 251 -20.45 -17.55 4.73
N ILE A 252 -20.94 -17.62 3.50
CA ILE A 252 -20.13 -17.58 2.28
C ILE A 252 -20.89 -16.77 1.24
N THR A 253 -20.22 -15.84 0.57
CA THR A 253 -20.79 -15.10 -0.57
C THR A 253 -19.87 -15.22 -1.76
N VAL A 254 -20.37 -15.86 -2.82
CA VAL A 254 -19.63 -16.10 -4.05
C VAL A 254 -20.16 -15.17 -5.15
N PRO A 255 -19.33 -14.28 -5.74
CA PRO A 255 -19.78 -13.48 -6.87
C PRO A 255 -20.01 -14.34 -8.11
N THR A 256 -20.90 -13.89 -8.99
CA THR A 256 -21.03 -14.47 -10.33
C THR A 256 -19.73 -14.36 -11.13
N ARG A 257 -19.53 -15.33 -12.04
CA ARG A 257 -18.35 -15.38 -12.89
C ARG A 257 -18.21 -14.13 -13.76
N ALA A 258 -17.12 -13.39 -13.58
CA ALA A 258 -16.69 -12.40 -14.55
C ALA A 258 -16.17 -13.13 -15.81
N SER A 259 -16.88 -13.02 -16.93
CA SER A 259 -16.80 -13.91 -18.10
C SER A 259 -15.52 -13.83 -18.95
N THR A 260 -14.33 -13.69 -18.36
CA THR A 260 -13.07 -13.44 -19.09
C THR A 260 -12.02 -14.51 -18.83
N GLY A 261 -12.24 -15.73 -19.32
CA GLY A 261 -11.22 -16.79 -19.25
C GLY A 261 -11.79 -18.21 -19.34
N ASN A 262 -10.91 -19.19 -19.50
CA ASN A 262 -11.27 -20.61 -19.41
C ASN A 262 -11.42 -21.05 -17.95
N ASP A 263 -10.58 -20.54 -17.06
CA ASP A 263 -10.65 -20.82 -15.62
C ASP A 263 -11.68 -19.89 -14.96
N ASP A 264 -12.34 -20.37 -13.91
CA ASP A 264 -13.23 -19.56 -13.08
C ASP A 264 -12.49 -19.17 -11.80
N VAL A 265 -12.02 -17.91 -11.76
CA VAL A 265 -11.30 -17.37 -10.60
C VAL A 265 -12.22 -16.38 -9.90
N ARG A 266 -12.50 -16.63 -8.62
CA ARG A 266 -13.44 -15.82 -7.83
C ARG A 266 -12.82 -15.37 -6.52
N GLN A 267 -13.19 -14.18 -6.08
CA GLN A 267 -12.90 -13.71 -4.73
C GLN A 267 -14.15 -13.89 -3.87
N VAL A 268 -14.08 -14.82 -2.94
CA VAL A 268 -15.19 -15.27 -2.10
C VAL A 268 -15.08 -14.62 -0.74
N ALA A 269 -16.16 -14.00 -0.27
CA ALA A 269 -16.25 -13.56 1.12
C ALA A 269 -16.66 -14.77 1.97
N ALA A 270 -15.92 -15.04 3.04
CA ALA A 270 -16.19 -16.15 3.96
C ALA A 270 -16.19 -15.65 5.40
N THR A 271 -17.21 -15.98 6.18
CA THR A 271 -17.29 -15.70 7.61
C THR A 271 -17.07 -17.00 8.37
N VAL A 272 -15.97 -17.08 9.12
CA VAL A 272 -15.59 -18.28 9.88
C VAL A 272 -15.74 -18.01 11.36
N ARG A 273 -16.33 -18.97 12.07
CA ARG A 273 -16.32 -19.01 13.52
C ARG A 273 -15.21 -19.95 13.99
N TRP A 274 -14.32 -19.42 14.81
CA TRP A 274 -13.25 -20.16 15.45
C TRP A 274 -13.56 -20.39 16.93
N ASN A 275 -13.20 -21.55 17.43
CA ASN A 275 -13.10 -21.79 18.87
C ASN A 275 -11.69 -21.40 19.31
N VAL A 276 -11.58 -20.59 20.35
CA VAL A 276 -10.28 -20.35 20.99
C VAL A 276 -9.98 -21.58 21.85
N PRO A 277 -8.76 -22.15 21.87
CA PRO A 277 -8.42 -23.25 22.77
C PRO A 277 -8.15 -22.76 24.19
N ALA A 278 -8.61 -23.49 25.20
CA ALA A 278 -8.37 -23.17 26.60
C ALA A 278 -6.97 -23.58 27.04
N SER A 279 -6.22 -22.66 27.67
CA SER A 279 -4.96 -23.02 28.32
C SER A 279 -5.18 -23.97 29.52
N ASP A 280 -6.36 -23.90 30.16
CA ASP A 280 -6.61 -24.51 31.47
C ASP A 280 -7.87 -25.41 31.52
N GLY A 281 -8.53 -25.67 30.38
CA GLY A 281 -9.68 -26.59 30.29
C GLY A 281 -11.06 -26.02 30.69
N THR A 282 -11.18 -24.71 30.89
CA THR A 282 -12.49 -24.00 30.99
C THR A 282 -12.90 -23.44 29.64
N ASP A 283 -14.20 -23.51 29.31
CA ASP A 283 -14.79 -23.03 28.05
C ASP A 283 -14.18 -21.70 27.58
N THR A 284 -13.41 -21.79 26.51
CA THR A 284 -12.85 -20.66 25.81
C THR A 284 -13.85 -20.15 24.78
N GLY A 285 -13.92 -18.82 24.66
CA GLY A 285 -14.91 -18.17 23.82
C GLY A 285 -14.77 -18.49 22.33
N GLN A 286 -15.79 -18.11 21.57
CA GLN A 286 -15.78 -18.15 20.13
C GLN A 286 -15.44 -16.78 19.56
N ILE A 287 -14.71 -16.75 18.44
CA ILE A 287 -14.46 -15.53 17.67
C ILE A 287 -14.98 -15.71 16.24
N THR A 288 -15.40 -14.61 15.62
CA THR A 288 -15.86 -14.59 14.23
C THR A 288 -14.92 -13.73 13.41
N GLN A 289 -14.44 -14.25 12.29
CA GLN A 289 -13.48 -13.59 11.40
C GLN A 289 -13.94 -13.68 9.95
N ASN A 290 -13.78 -12.57 9.23
CA ASN A 290 -14.17 -12.47 7.82
C ASN A 290 -12.93 -12.53 6.95
N TYR A 291 -12.96 -13.40 5.96
CA TYR A 291 -11.89 -13.64 5.02
C TYR A 291 -12.34 -13.29 3.61
N LEU A 292 -11.36 -12.89 2.80
CA LEU A 292 -11.48 -12.88 1.35
C LEU A 292 -10.60 -14.01 0.82
N VAL A 293 -11.23 -14.99 0.18
CA VAL A 293 -10.57 -16.20 -0.31
C VAL A 293 -10.59 -16.16 -1.83
N THR A 294 -9.42 -16.24 -2.47
CA THR A 294 -9.34 -16.39 -3.92
C THR A 294 -9.42 -17.88 -4.24
N VAL A 295 -10.44 -18.28 -4.98
CA VAL A 295 -10.68 -19.67 -5.39
C VAL A 295 -10.64 -19.81 -6.90
N VAL A 296 -10.33 -21.01 -7.36
CA VAL A 296 -10.14 -21.34 -8.77
C VAL A 296 -10.84 -22.65 -9.06
N ASP A 297 -11.76 -22.65 -10.02
CA ASP A 297 -12.30 -23.88 -10.59
C ASP A 297 -11.36 -24.37 -11.69
N SER A 298 -10.76 -25.53 -11.47
CA SER A 298 -9.89 -26.21 -12.43
C SER A 298 -10.65 -27.10 -13.43
N GLY A 299 -12.00 -27.07 -13.39
CA GLY A 299 -12.90 -27.86 -14.23
C GLY A 299 -13.27 -29.23 -13.66
N SER A 300 -12.65 -29.64 -12.56
CA SER A 300 -13.01 -30.85 -11.79
C SER A 300 -13.21 -30.58 -10.30
N GLU A 301 -12.54 -29.59 -9.75
CA GLU A 301 -12.62 -29.22 -8.34
C GLU A 301 -12.19 -27.76 -8.12
N TRP A 302 -12.71 -27.19 -7.03
CA TRP A 302 -12.32 -25.87 -6.55
C TRP A 302 -11.08 -25.97 -5.68
N HIS A 303 -10.14 -25.05 -5.88
CA HIS A 303 -8.98 -24.89 -5.01
C HIS A 303 -8.83 -23.46 -4.52
N VAL A 304 -8.20 -23.31 -3.36
CA VAL A 304 -7.81 -22.03 -2.77
C VAL A 304 -6.46 -21.61 -3.33
N ARG A 305 -6.42 -20.42 -3.92
CA ARG A 305 -5.19 -19.77 -4.42
C ARG A 305 -4.63 -18.77 -3.41
N ASP A 306 -5.48 -18.09 -2.65
CA ASP A 306 -5.05 -17.05 -1.71
C ASP A 306 -6.07 -16.85 -0.58
N ILE A 307 -5.60 -16.39 0.57
CA ILE A 307 -6.42 -16.04 1.74
C ILE A 307 -5.91 -14.77 2.39
N GLN A 308 -6.83 -13.85 2.70
CA GLN A 308 -6.54 -12.63 3.44
C GLN A 308 -7.73 -12.22 4.33
N GLY A 309 -7.48 -11.32 5.29
CA GLY A 309 -8.58 -10.70 6.04
C GLY A 309 -9.44 -9.83 5.13
N ALA A 310 -10.77 -9.89 5.29
CA ALA A 310 -11.68 -9.12 4.46
C ALA A 310 -11.52 -7.59 4.72
N PRO A 311 -11.22 -6.77 3.70
CA PRO A 311 -10.92 -5.34 3.89
C PRO A 311 -12.14 -4.50 4.25
N ARG A 312 -13.36 -5.02 4.05
CA ARG A 312 -14.64 -4.39 4.42
C ARG A 312 -15.55 -5.44 5.03
N SER A 313 -15.39 -5.67 6.33
CA SER A 313 -16.08 -6.73 7.07
C SER A 313 -17.36 -6.27 7.75
N PHE A 314 -17.56 -4.95 7.92
CA PHE A 314 -18.73 -4.37 8.57
C PHE A 314 -19.58 -3.62 7.54
N GLY A 315 -20.76 -4.18 7.20
CA GLY A 315 -21.67 -3.64 6.19
C GLY A 315 -21.51 -4.37 4.86
N GLY A 316 -22.42 -5.33 4.60
CA GLY A 316 -22.57 -5.97 3.29
C GLY A 316 -23.09 -5.02 2.22
#